data_AF-A0A9E8J8W9-F1
#
_entry.id   AF-A0A9E8J8W9-F1
#
_cell.length_a   1.000
_cell.length_b   1.000
_cell.length_c   1.000
_cell.angle_alpha   90.00
_cell.angle_beta   90.00
_cell.angle_gamma   90.00
#
_symmetry.space_group_name_H-M   'P 1'
#
loop_
_entity.id
_entity.type
_entity.pdbx_description
1 polymer ?
#
loop_
_entity_poly.entity_id
_entity_poly.type
_entity_poly.pdbx_seq_one_letter_code
_entity_poly.pdbx_strand_id
1 'polypeptide(L)'
;MSRSSEKVREELVEAALRLFAERGYYGVTVRDVLEEADTHLSVLNYYFRSKDALYREALLRACDKASFSQKDREALLQLEPHRALYIVNLQLKIQDDRFL
;
A
#
# COMPACT_ATOMS: atom_id res chain seq x y z
N MET A 1 1.25 -0.10 26.51
CA MET A 1 0.52 0.18 25.25
C MET A 1 1.17 -0.66 24.16
N SER A 2 0.36 -1.45 23.46
CA SER A 2 0.73 -2.76 22.91
C SER A 2 1.57 -2.69 21.63
N ARG A 3 2.79 -3.23 21.64
CA ARG A 3 3.61 -3.50 20.43
C ARG A 3 2.87 -4.33 19.36
N SER A 4 1.75 -4.97 19.72
CA SER A 4 0.96 -5.80 18.81
C SER A 4 0.06 -5.00 17.87
N SER A 5 -0.38 -3.78 18.25
CA SER A 5 -1.34 -3.02 17.44
C SER A 5 -0.68 -2.40 16.20
N GLU A 6 0.47 -1.75 16.40
CA GLU A 6 1.27 -1.14 15.33
C GLU A 6 1.73 -2.20 14.30
N LYS A 7 2.22 -3.35 14.78
CA LYS A 7 2.67 -4.47 13.94
C LYS A 7 1.58 -4.96 12.99
N VAL A 8 0.36 -5.11 13.49
CA VAL A 8 -0.78 -5.56 12.70
C VAL A 8 -1.20 -4.51 11.66
N ARG A 9 -1.13 -3.22 12.02
CA ARG A 9 -1.34 -2.13 11.05
C ARG A 9 -0.30 -2.19 9.93
N GLU A 10 0.96 -2.41 10.27
CA GLU A 10 2.05 -2.54 9.29
C GLU A 10 1.86 -3.75 8.38
N GLU A 11 1.47 -4.91 8.92
CA GLU A 11 1.19 -6.13 8.16
C GLU A 11 0.06 -5.91 7.15
N LEU A 12 -1.01 -5.24 7.54
CA LEU A 12 -2.11 -4.85 6.64
C LEU A 12 -1.64 -3.93 5.50
N VAL A 13 -0.80 -2.94 5.81
CA VAL A 13 -0.28 -2.00 4.80
C VAL A 13 0.66 -2.72 3.83
N GLU A 14 1.52 -3.61 4.31
CA GLU A 14 2.43 -4.39 3.47
C GLU A 14 1.69 -5.40 2.58
N ALA A 15 0.66 -6.07 3.12
CA ALA A 15 -0.22 -6.94 2.33
C ALA A 15 -0.94 -6.15 1.23
N ALA A 16 -1.53 -5.00 1.57
CA ALA A 16 -2.20 -4.13 0.63
C ALA A 16 -1.26 -3.62 -0.47
N LEU A 17 -0.05 -3.19 -0.08
CA LEU A 17 1.00 -2.76 -1.01
C LEU A 17 1.28 -3.84 -2.07
N ARG A 18 1.55 -5.08 -1.65
CA ARG A 18 1.84 -6.20 -2.57
C ARG A 18 0.69 -6.44 -3.52
N LEU A 19 -0.52 -6.59 -2.97
CA LEU A 19 -1.71 -6.88 -3.76
C LEU A 19 -2.03 -5.77 -4.76
N PHE A 20 -1.93 -4.50 -4.36
CA PHE A 20 -2.14 -3.36 -5.26
C PHE A 20 -1.06 -3.26 -6.34
N ALA A 21 0.19 -3.59 -6.03
CA ALA A 21 1.26 -3.60 -7.01
C ALA A 21 1.05 -4.68 -8.08
N GLU A 22 0.57 -5.86 -7.69
CA GLU A 22 0.35 -7.01 -8.57
C GLU A 22 -0.95 -6.93 -9.38
N ARG A 23 -2.06 -6.57 -8.72
CA ARG A 23 -3.42 -6.70 -9.28
C ARG A 23 -4.07 -5.34 -9.57
N GLY A 24 -3.39 -4.24 -9.23
CA GLY A 24 -3.93 -2.89 -9.33
C GLY A 24 -5.01 -2.60 -8.29
N TYR A 25 -5.43 -1.34 -8.19
CA TYR A 25 -6.43 -0.92 -7.20
C TYR A 25 -7.76 -1.66 -7.36
N TYR A 26 -8.33 -1.74 -8.57
CA TYR A 26 -9.66 -2.34 -8.78
C TYR A 26 -9.69 -3.86 -8.64
N GLY A 27 -8.56 -4.54 -8.84
CA GLY A 27 -8.43 -5.99 -8.73
C GLY A 27 -8.28 -6.53 -7.30
N VAL A 28 -8.24 -5.64 -6.29
CA VAL A 28 -8.03 -6.01 -4.88
C VAL A 28 -9.26 -5.66 -4.05
N THR A 29 -9.72 -6.59 -3.24
CA THR A 29 -10.76 -6.34 -2.23
C THR A 29 -10.17 -6.19 -0.83
N VAL A 30 -10.95 -5.63 0.09
CA VAL A 30 -10.58 -5.56 1.51
C VAL A 30 -10.39 -6.97 2.11
N ARG A 31 -11.14 -7.97 1.61
CA ARG A 31 -11.01 -9.36 2.06
C ARG A 31 -9.69 -9.98 1.62
N ASP A 32 -9.27 -9.72 0.38
CA ASP A 32 -8.00 -10.21 -0.15
C ASP A 32 -6.83 -9.75 0.74
N VAL A 33 -6.87 -8.49 1.20
CA VAL A 33 -5.83 -7.95 2.10
C VAL A 33 -5.86 -8.61 3.47
N LEU A 34 -7.05 -8.85 4.03
CA LEU A 34 -7.20 -9.51 5.32
C LEU A 34 -6.66 -10.94 5.29
N GLU A 35 -6.96 -11.67 4.22
CA GLU A 35 -6.48 -13.02 3.98
C GLU A 35 -4.95 -13.05 3.82
N GLU A 36 -4.39 -12.14 3.01
CA GLU A 36 -2.94 -12.00 2.80
C GLU A 36 -2.19 -11.60 4.09
N ALA A 37 -2.82 -10.79 4.96
CA ALA A 37 -2.24 -10.37 6.22
C ALA A 37 -2.46 -11.38 7.37
N ASP A 38 -3.22 -12.46 7.16
CA ASP A 38 -3.67 -13.40 8.19
C ASP A 38 -4.37 -12.70 9.38
N THR A 39 -5.32 -11.80 9.07
CA THR A 39 -6.04 -11.00 10.08
C THR A 39 -7.56 -11.02 9.90
N HIS A 40 -8.30 -10.47 10.88
CA HIS A 40 -9.76 -10.41 10.86
C HIS A 40 -10.30 -9.01 10.53
N LEU A 41 -11.49 -8.96 9.91
CA LEU A 41 -12.14 -7.70 9.48
C LEU A 41 -12.33 -6.66 10.60
N SER A 42 -12.51 -7.10 11.84
CA SER A 42 -12.62 -6.21 13.01
C SER A 42 -11.39 -5.32 13.20
N VAL A 43 -10.21 -5.87 12.90
CA VAL A 43 -8.92 -5.19 12.99
C VAL A 43 -8.78 -4.15 11.87
N LEU A 44 -9.20 -4.48 10.65
CA LEU A 44 -9.14 -3.55 9.55
C LEU A 44 -10.07 -2.36 9.76
N ASN A 45 -11.31 -2.57 10.22
CA ASN A 45 -12.22 -1.44 10.53
C ASN A 45 -11.69 -0.53 11.65
N TYR A 46 -10.86 -1.06 12.55
CA TYR A 46 -10.20 -0.28 13.59
C TYR A 46 -9.12 0.66 13.00
N TYR A 47 -8.33 0.20 12.03
CA TYR A 47 -7.24 0.99 11.44
C TYR A 47 -7.61 1.77 10.17
N PHE A 48 -8.35 1.14 9.26
CA PHE A 48 -8.65 1.63 7.92
C PHE A 48 -10.16 1.52 7.67
N ARG A 49 -10.83 2.67 7.69
CA ARG A 49 -12.29 2.75 7.53
C ARG A 49 -12.79 2.43 6.11
N SER A 50 -11.90 2.41 5.13
CA SER A 50 -12.22 2.11 3.74
C SER A 50 -11.02 1.54 2.99
N LYS A 51 -11.30 0.90 1.85
CA LYS A 51 -10.27 0.50 0.88
C LYS A 51 -9.42 1.68 0.42
N ASP A 52 -10.01 2.86 0.28
CA ASP A 52 -9.29 4.08 -0.09
C ASP A 52 -8.29 4.52 0.98
N ALA A 53 -8.67 4.44 2.25
CA ALA A 53 -7.77 4.77 3.35
C ALA A 53 -6.57 3.83 3.38
N LEU A 54 -6.82 2.52 3.22
CA LEU A 54 -5.79 1.49 3.13
C LEU A 54 -4.89 1.69 1.89
N TYR A 55 -5.50 2.02 0.74
CA TYR A 55 -4.77 2.32 -0.50
C TYR A 55 -3.84 3.52 -0.35
N ARG A 56 -4.29 4.62 0.26
CA ARG A 56 -3.45 5.81 0.46
C ARG A 56 -2.23 5.49 1.32
N GLU A 57 -2.41 4.68 2.36
CA GLU A 57 -1.33 4.26 3.26
C GLU A 57 -0.35 3.31 2.57
N ALA A 58 -0.87 2.36 1.79
CA ALA A 58 -0.04 1.50 0.95
C ALA A 58 0.75 2.31 -0.11
N LEU A 59 0.12 3.30 -0.74
CA LEU A 59 0.79 4.18 -1.70
C LEU A 59 1.89 5.01 -1.04
N LEU A 60 1.63 5.58 0.15
CA LEU A 60 2.63 6.32 0.90
C LEU A 60 3.82 5.43 1.28
N ARG A 61 3.55 4.20 1.74
CA ARG A 61 4.59 3.20 2.00
C ARG A 61 5.40 2.86 0.74
N ALA A 62 4.73 2.76 -0.41
CA ALA A 62 5.40 2.53 -1.69
C ALA A 62 6.32 3.71 -2.05
N CYS A 63 5.85 4.94 -1.82
CA CYS A 63 6.64 6.15 -2.02
C CYS A 63 7.86 6.23 -1.11
N ASP A 64 7.75 5.78 0.15
CA ASP A 64 8.89 5.64 1.07
C ASP A 64 9.95 4.72 0.49
N LYS A 65 9.54 3.52 0.06
CA LYS A 65 10.46 2.51 -0.52
C LYS A 65 11.13 3.01 -1.79
N ALA A 66 10.37 3.64 -2.67
CA ALA A 66 10.89 4.18 -3.93
C ALA A 66 11.60 5.55 -3.78
N SER A 67 11.77 6.06 -2.56
CA SER A 67 12.48 7.32 -2.27
C SER A 67 11.87 8.55 -2.97
N PHE A 68 10.54 8.58 -3.13
CA PHE A 68 9.83 9.76 -3.67
C PHE A 68 9.85 10.93 -2.68
N SER A 69 9.99 12.15 -3.21
CA SER A 69 9.96 13.36 -2.40
C SER A 69 8.57 13.63 -1.84
N GLN A 70 8.47 14.48 -0.82
CA GLN A 70 7.18 14.89 -0.25
C GLN A 70 6.24 15.48 -1.32
N LYS A 71 6.77 16.27 -2.25
CA LYS A 71 6.01 16.86 -3.35
C LYS A 71 5.47 15.79 -4.30
N ASP A 72 6.26 14.76 -4.59
CA ASP A 72 5.83 13.67 -5.47
C ASP A 72 4.71 12.84 -4.81
N ARG A 73 4.81 12.60 -3.50
CA ARG A 73 3.77 11.90 -2.73
C ARG A 73 2.44 12.62 -2.81
N GLU A 74 2.45 13.94 -2.58
CA GLU A 74 1.26 14.77 -2.66
C GLU A 74 0.65 14.72 -4.07
N ALA A 75 1.48 14.81 -5.12
CA ALA A 75 1.02 14.69 -6.49
C ALA A 75 0.39 13.31 -6.77
N LEU A 76 1.03 12.22 -6.34
CA LEU A 76 0.55 10.85 -6.53
C LEU A 76 -0.80 10.60 -5.84
N LEU A 77 -1.03 11.18 -4.66
CA LEU A 77 -2.29 11.06 -3.92
C LEU A 77 -3.48 11.78 -4.59
N GLN A 78 -3.22 12.65 -5.57
CA GLN A 78 -4.24 13.34 -6.36
C GLN A 78 -4.54 12.64 -7.69
N LEU A 79 -3.76 11.61 -8.05
CA LEU A 79 -3.97 10.86 -9.27
C LEU A 79 -4.99 9.74 -9.05
N GLU A 80 -5.61 9.33 -10.16
CA GLU A 80 -6.35 8.08 -10.21
C GLU A 80 -5.48 6.90 -9.77
N PRO A 81 -6.00 5.93 -8.98
CA PRO A 81 -5.19 4.88 -8.39
C PRO A 81 -4.34 4.08 -9.38
N HIS A 82 -4.88 3.79 -10.56
CA HIS A 82 -4.15 3.07 -11.60
C HIS A 82 -2.92 3.84 -12.10
N ARG A 83 -2.98 5.18 -12.16
CA ARG A 83 -1.85 6.02 -12.59
C ARG A 83 -0.79 6.12 -11.50
N ALA A 84 -1.21 6.35 -10.26
CA ALA A 84 -0.29 6.44 -9.14
C ALA A 84 0.48 5.13 -8.94
N LEU A 85 -0.21 3.99 -8.95
CA LEU A 85 0.41 2.67 -8.85
C LEU A 85 1.37 2.39 -10.01
N TYR A 86 1.00 2.77 -11.24
CA TYR A 86 1.88 2.63 -12.40
C TYR A 86 3.20 3.40 -12.21
N ILE A 87 3.14 4.67 -11.79
CA ILE A 87 4.33 5.50 -11.57
C ILE A 87 5.23 4.90 -10.48
N VAL A 88 4.64 4.50 -9.35
CA VAL A 88 5.43 3.95 -8.24
C VAL A 88 6.03 2.59 -8.61
N ASN A 89 5.29 1.73 -9.31
CA ASN A 89 5.79 0.43 -9.76
C ASN A 89 6.94 0.57 -10.76
N LEU A 90 6.89 1.55 -11.67
CA LEU A 90 8.01 1.82 -12.57
C LEU A 90 9.26 2.20 -11.78
N GLN A 91 9.13 3.09 -10.80
CA GLN A 91 10.25 3.52 -9.98
C GLN A 91 10.84 2.38 -9.14
N LEU A 92 10.00 1.51 -8.57
CA LEU A 92 10.45 0.33 -7.84
C LEU A 92 11.21 -0.65 -8.72
N LYS A 93 10.71 -0.95 -9.93
CA LYS A 93 11.40 -1.82 -10.90
C LYS A 93 12.76 -1.26 -11.32
N ILE A 94 12.85 0.06 -11.52
CA ILE A 94 14.12 0.74 -11.84
C ILE A 94 15.13 0.56 -10.70
N GLN A 95 14.70 0.42 -9.45
CA GLN A 95 15.59 0.19 -8.32
C GLN A 95 16.03 -1.27 -8.21
N ASP A 96 15.14 -2.23 -8.50
CA ASP A 96 15.45 -3.67 -8.51
C ASP A 96 16.42 -4.05 -9.65
N ASP A 97 16.33 -3.36 -10.80
CA ASP A 97 17.22 -3.58 -11.94
C ASP A 97 18.65 -2.99 -11.75
N ARG A 98 18.98 -2.40 -10.59
CA ARG A 98 20.34 -1.89 -10.30
C ARG A 98 21.32 -2.92 -9.73
N PHE A 99 21.06 -4.21 -9.97
CA PHE A 99 21.92 -5.32 -9.55
C PHE A 99 22.17 -6.40 -10.62
N LEU A 100 22.05 -6.06 -11.92
CA LEU A 100 22.58 -6.88 -13.02
C LEU A 100 23.70 -6.14 -13.77
#